data_AF-A0A1C5BF58-F1
#
_entry.id   AF-A0A1C5BF58-F1
#
_cell.length_a   1.000
_cell.length_b   1.000
_cell.length_c   1.000
_cell.angle_alpha   90.00
_cell.angle_beta   90.00
_cell.angle_gamma   90.00
#
_symmetry.space_group_name_H-M   'P 1'
#
loop_
_entity.id
_entity.type
_entity.pdbx_description
1 polymer ?
#
loop_
_entity_poly.entity_id
_entity_poly.type
_entity_poly.pdbx_seq_one_letter_code
_entity_poly.pdbx_strand_id
1 'polypeptide(L)'
;MAQRLAPGQKPLRFVVFSWDGAGEDSQKPFSHFREVGKKYHANMTYFLSGVYLLPEGKRELYDPPKRSVGSSDIGFNDTGGIRNTITQVRDAWEDGDEIGTHFNGHFCGPDGGVGTWSVDQWKSEINQAKTFVKSWKANDPDLKGEQPLPFDFDKELIGGRTPCLEGQRNAVAAARAMGFRYDSSGVDNQV
;
A
#
# COMPACT_ATOMS: atom_id res chain seq x y z
N MET A 1 11.84 19.15 -13.69
CA MET A 1 10.87 20.22 -13.98
C MET A 1 9.98 19.76 -15.13
N ALA A 2 8.68 20.02 -15.10
CA ALA A 2 7.79 19.68 -16.21
C ALA A 2 7.98 20.70 -17.36
N GLN A 3 8.15 20.22 -18.60
CA GLN A 3 8.32 21.06 -19.78
C GLN A 3 7.01 21.13 -20.57
N ARG A 4 6.57 22.35 -20.90
CA ARG A 4 5.40 22.56 -21.74
C ARG A 4 5.70 22.11 -23.17
N LEU A 5 4.81 21.30 -23.75
CA LEU A 5 4.91 20.86 -25.14
C LEU A 5 4.81 22.05 -26.10
N ALA A 6 5.60 22.03 -27.17
CA ALA A 6 5.49 22.99 -28.26
C ALA A 6 4.21 22.72 -29.09
N PRO A 7 3.66 23.73 -29.78
CA PRO A 7 2.54 23.52 -30.71
C PRO A 7 2.84 22.40 -31.71
N GLY A 8 1.94 21.42 -31.82
CA GLY A 8 2.09 20.28 -32.73
C GLY A 8 2.87 19.08 -32.17
N GLN A 9 3.52 19.19 -31.01
CA GLN A 9 4.10 18.02 -30.33
C GLN A 9 3.00 17.14 -29.73
N LYS A 10 3.06 15.84 -30.02
CA LYS A 10 2.17 14.86 -29.38
C LYS A 10 2.61 14.65 -27.93
N PRO A 11 1.67 14.65 -26.96
CA PRO A 11 2.01 14.37 -25.58
C PRO A 11 2.54 12.95 -25.43
N LEU A 12 3.48 12.79 -24.48
CA LEU A 12 3.87 11.46 -24.01
C LEU A 12 2.63 10.76 -23.47
N ARG A 13 2.44 9.50 -23.88
CA ARG A 13 1.42 8.62 -23.32
C ARG A 13 2.07 7.84 -22.19
N PHE A 14 1.57 8.06 -20.98
CA PHE A 14 1.96 7.28 -19.82
C PHE A 14 0.96 6.15 -19.63
N VAL A 15 1.47 4.96 -19.35
CA VAL A 15 0.67 3.83 -18.86
C VAL A 15 1.21 3.51 -17.48
N VAL A 16 0.36 3.54 -16.48
CA VAL A 16 0.72 3.25 -15.09
C VAL A 16 0.10 1.90 -14.74
N PHE A 17 0.94 0.94 -14.38
CA PHE A 17 0.50 -0.34 -13.85
C PHE A 17 0.55 -0.27 -12.33
N SER A 18 -0.48 -0.79 -11.67
CA SER A 18 -0.54 -0.81 -10.22
C SER A 18 -1.21 -2.07 -9.69
N TRP A 19 -0.77 -2.52 -8.51
CA TRP A 19 -1.24 -3.74 -7.86
C TRP A 19 -1.70 -3.45 -6.44
N ASP A 20 -2.94 -3.82 -6.12
CA ASP A 20 -3.53 -3.60 -4.80
C ASP A 20 -3.20 -4.75 -3.84
N GLY A 21 -3.06 -4.43 -2.56
CA GLY A 21 -2.65 -5.37 -1.50
C GLY A 21 -1.14 -5.66 -1.49
N ALA A 22 -0.57 -6.00 -2.65
CA ALA A 22 0.86 -6.28 -2.86
C ALA A 22 1.50 -7.19 -1.79
N GLY A 23 0.80 -8.28 -1.44
CA GLY A 23 1.32 -9.39 -0.65
C GLY A 23 1.89 -10.51 -1.54
N GLU A 24 2.77 -11.33 -0.98
CA GLU A 24 3.29 -12.53 -1.64
C GLU A 24 2.79 -13.78 -0.90
N ASP A 25 1.97 -14.58 -1.57
CA ASP A 25 1.43 -15.85 -1.08
C ASP A 25 1.87 -17.04 -1.97
N SER A 26 1.26 -18.21 -1.77
CA SER A 26 1.56 -19.41 -2.56
C SER A 26 1.32 -19.27 -4.07
N GLN A 27 0.46 -18.33 -4.49
CA GLN A 27 0.17 -18.04 -5.90
C GLN A 27 1.20 -17.12 -6.54
N LYS A 28 2.07 -16.50 -5.73
CA LYS A 28 3.18 -15.65 -6.17
C LYS A 28 2.82 -14.46 -7.06
N PRO A 29 1.73 -13.72 -6.78
CA PRO A 29 1.29 -12.63 -7.66
C PRO A 29 2.31 -11.48 -7.71
N PHE A 30 2.93 -11.11 -6.59
CA PHE A 30 3.86 -10.00 -6.55
C PHE A 30 5.14 -10.33 -7.32
N SER A 31 5.80 -11.44 -6.99
CA SER A 31 7.03 -11.84 -7.68
C SER A 31 6.81 -12.02 -9.18
N HIS A 32 5.67 -12.58 -9.60
CA HIS A 32 5.32 -12.71 -11.02
C HIS A 32 5.29 -11.36 -11.74
N PHE A 33 4.54 -10.37 -11.23
CA PHE A 33 4.40 -9.09 -11.92
C PHE A 33 5.64 -8.20 -11.82
N ARG A 34 6.44 -8.36 -10.75
CA ARG A 34 7.76 -7.72 -10.67
C ARG A 34 8.70 -8.25 -11.74
N GLU A 35 8.75 -9.58 -11.95
CA GLU A 35 9.55 -10.17 -13.03
C GLU A 35 9.09 -9.70 -14.42
N VAL A 36 7.78 -9.54 -14.63
CA VAL A 36 7.22 -8.97 -15.86
C VAL A 36 7.68 -7.51 -16.03
N GLY A 37 7.59 -6.68 -14.99
CA GLY A 37 8.06 -5.29 -15.01
C GLY A 37 9.54 -5.18 -15.36
N LYS A 38 10.38 -6.01 -14.72
CA LYS A 38 11.81 -6.08 -14.99
C LYS A 38 12.11 -6.50 -16.42
N LYS A 39 11.41 -7.51 -16.95
CA LYS A 39 11.59 -8.00 -18.32
C LYS A 39 11.27 -6.95 -19.39
N TYR A 40 10.25 -6.12 -19.14
CA TYR A 40 9.79 -5.13 -20.11
C TYR A 40 10.20 -3.69 -19.78
N HIS A 41 11.05 -3.51 -18.77
CA HIS A 41 11.48 -2.19 -18.28
C HIS A 41 10.28 -1.28 -17.96
N ALA A 42 9.26 -1.85 -17.33
CA ALA A 42 8.04 -1.17 -16.92
C ALA A 42 8.02 -1.05 -15.41
N ASN A 43 8.34 0.14 -14.89
CA ASN A 43 8.17 0.43 -13.49
C ASN A 43 6.67 0.45 -13.13
N MET A 44 6.34 -0.12 -11.99
CA MET A 44 4.98 -0.30 -11.50
C MET A 44 4.81 0.30 -10.10
N THR A 45 3.57 0.45 -9.67
CA THR A 45 3.23 0.87 -8.30
C THR A 45 2.58 -0.29 -7.54
N TYR A 46 3.16 -0.69 -6.41
CA TYR A 46 2.62 -1.73 -5.54
C TYR A 46 1.99 -1.07 -4.31
N PHE A 47 0.67 -1.10 -4.21
CA PHE A 47 -0.06 -0.58 -3.06
C PHE A 47 -0.11 -1.64 -1.95
N LEU A 48 0.85 -1.59 -1.03
CA LEU A 48 1.00 -2.56 0.04
C LEU A 48 -0.09 -2.38 1.12
N SER A 49 -0.74 -3.47 1.49
CA SER A 49 -1.57 -3.55 2.69
C SER A 49 -0.70 -3.82 3.92
N GLY A 50 -0.73 -2.93 4.92
CA GLY A 50 0.16 -2.99 6.08
C GLY A 50 -0.01 -4.25 6.93
N VAL A 51 -1.22 -4.79 6.99
CA VAL A 51 -1.56 -6.03 7.72
C VAL A 51 -0.84 -7.27 7.18
N TYR A 52 -0.35 -7.25 5.94
CA TYR A 52 0.49 -8.33 5.40
C TYR A 52 1.89 -8.38 6.03
N LEU A 53 2.26 -7.35 6.78
CA LEU A 53 3.50 -7.30 7.56
C LEU A 53 3.27 -7.43 9.08
N LEU A 54 2.05 -7.85 9.47
CA LEU A 54 1.67 -8.13 10.84
C LEU A 54 1.38 -9.64 10.98
N PRO A 55 2.03 -10.36 11.91
CA PRO A 55 1.72 -11.76 12.11
C PRO A 55 0.36 -11.94 12.78
N GLU A 56 -0.37 -13.01 12.43
CA GLU A 56 -1.71 -13.33 12.97
C GLU A 56 -1.74 -13.29 14.51
N GLY A 57 -0.72 -13.84 15.18
CA GLY A 57 -0.60 -13.82 16.65
C GLY A 57 -0.42 -12.43 17.27
N LYS A 58 -0.25 -11.39 16.45
CA LYS A 58 -0.17 -9.97 16.82
C LYS A 58 -1.30 -9.13 16.23
N ARG A 59 -2.36 -9.75 15.68
CA ARG A 59 -3.49 -9.04 15.06
C ARG A 59 -4.10 -7.96 15.95
N GLU A 60 -4.07 -8.14 17.27
CA GLU A 60 -4.60 -7.16 18.23
C GLU A 60 -3.85 -5.81 18.25
N LEU A 61 -2.69 -5.71 17.58
CA LEU A 61 -2.01 -4.43 17.33
C LEU A 61 -2.73 -3.57 16.29
N TYR A 62 -3.65 -4.15 15.51
CA TYR A 62 -4.49 -3.43 14.56
C TYR A 62 -5.83 -3.06 15.18
N ASP A 63 -6.11 -1.76 15.26
CA ASP A 63 -7.36 -1.19 15.77
C ASP A 63 -8.11 -0.48 14.63
N PRO A 64 -8.90 -1.22 13.83
CA PRO A 64 -9.63 -0.67 12.71
C PRO A 64 -10.82 0.20 13.13
N PRO A 65 -11.09 1.33 12.42
CA PRO A 65 -12.32 2.08 12.63
C PRO A 65 -13.58 1.23 12.40
N LYS A 66 -14.55 1.34 13.31
CA LYS A 66 -15.89 0.72 13.20
C LYS A 66 -15.90 -0.82 13.07
N ARG A 67 -14.82 -1.47 13.49
CA ARG A 67 -14.67 -2.93 13.54
C ARG A 67 -14.01 -3.32 14.87
N SER A 68 -14.03 -4.60 15.21
CA SER A 68 -13.36 -5.09 16.42
C SER A 68 -11.85 -5.07 16.23
N VAL A 69 -11.11 -4.81 17.31
CA VAL A 69 -9.65 -4.91 17.35
C VAL A 69 -9.18 -6.25 16.78
N GLY A 70 -8.17 -6.20 15.91
CA GLY A 70 -7.60 -7.34 15.21
C GLY A 70 -8.49 -7.99 14.17
N SER A 71 -9.48 -7.27 13.64
CA SER A 71 -10.26 -7.71 12.47
C SER A 71 -9.59 -7.25 11.18
N SER A 72 -9.68 -8.04 10.11
CA SER A 72 -9.21 -7.70 8.75
C SER A 72 -9.97 -8.58 7.75
N ASP A 73 -10.56 -7.99 6.70
CA ASP A 73 -11.27 -8.74 5.65
C ASP A 73 -10.29 -9.43 4.69
N ILE A 74 -9.00 -9.06 4.74
CA ILE A 74 -7.90 -9.66 3.96
C ILE A 74 -6.95 -10.50 4.83
N GLY A 75 -7.31 -10.73 6.10
CA GLY A 75 -6.51 -11.52 7.04
C GLY A 75 -5.18 -10.85 7.43
N PHE A 76 -4.29 -11.68 7.98
CA PHE A 76 -2.91 -11.38 8.36
C PHE A 76 -2.00 -12.50 7.85
N ASN A 77 -0.68 -12.32 7.95
CA ASN A 77 0.28 -13.32 7.47
C ASN A 77 0.89 -14.16 8.60
N ASP A 78 1.51 -15.27 8.22
CA ASP A 78 2.51 -15.94 9.05
C ASP A 78 3.93 -15.41 8.75
N THR A 79 4.92 -15.89 9.51
CA THR A 79 6.32 -15.51 9.32
C THR A 79 6.83 -15.74 7.89
N GLY A 80 6.37 -16.81 7.23
CA GLY A 80 6.74 -17.14 5.87
C GLY A 80 6.19 -16.13 4.87
N GLY A 81 4.90 -15.80 4.96
CA GLY A 81 4.22 -14.80 4.14
C GLY A 81 4.80 -13.40 4.34
N ILE A 82 5.12 -13.02 5.58
CA ILE A 82 5.81 -11.74 5.86
C ILE A 82 7.19 -11.72 5.20
N ARG A 83 8.01 -12.78 5.38
CA ARG A 83 9.35 -12.86 4.75
C ARG A 83 9.29 -12.77 3.23
N ASN A 84 8.34 -13.48 2.62
CA ASN A 84 8.16 -13.46 1.17
C ASN A 84 7.73 -12.07 0.69
N THR A 85 6.79 -11.44 1.39
CA THR A 85 6.30 -10.10 1.07
C THR A 85 7.41 -9.05 1.21
N ILE A 86 8.15 -9.01 2.33
CA ILE A 86 9.24 -8.03 2.51
C ILE A 86 10.41 -8.23 1.54
N THR A 87 10.62 -9.47 1.06
CA THR A 87 11.58 -9.73 -0.01
C THR A 87 11.13 -9.07 -1.31
N GLN A 88 9.87 -9.25 -1.72
CA GLN A 88 9.37 -8.61 -2.94
C GLN A 88 9.28 -7.09 -2.82
N VAL A 89 8.89 -6.56 -1.66
CA VAL A 89 8.86 -5.11 -1.41
C VAL A 89 10.26 -4.49 -1.52
N ARG A 90 11.29 -5.14 -0.94
CA ARG A 90 12.68 -4.70 -1.08
C ARG A 90 13.08 -4.68 -2.55
N ASP A 91 12.92 -5.81 -3.22
CA ASP A 91 13.45 -5.93 -4.57
C ASP A 91 12.70 -5.03 -5.56
N ALA A 92 11.39 -4.84 -5.40
CA ALA A 92 10.61 -3.92 -6.22
C ALA A 92 11.14 -2.48 -6.09
N TRP A 93 11.41 -2.03 -4.87
CA TRP A 93 12.02 -0.72 -4.66
C TRP A 93 13.41 -0.61 -5.29
N GLU A 94 14.24 -1.65 -5.20
CA GLU A 94 15.57 -1.70 -5.83
C GLU A 94 15.49 -1.77 -7.37
N ASP A 95 14.44 -2.38 -7.93
CA ASP A 95 14.13 -2.41 -9.36
C ASP A 95 13.54 -1.06 -9.87
N GLY A 96 13.28 -0.11 -8.95
CA GLY A 96 12.80 1.25 -9.25
C GLY A 96 11.28 1.40 -9.27
N ASP A 97 10.55 0.40 -8.78
CA ASP A 97 9.10 0.46 -8.59
C ASP A 97 8.72 1.33 -7.39
N GLU A 98 7.48 1.82 -7.39
CA GLU A 98 6.93 2.58 -6.27
C GLU A 98 6.21 1.66 -5.27
N ILE A 99 6.43 1.89 -3.98
CA ILE A 99 5.68 1.24 -2.89
C ILE A 99 4.70 2.25 -2.29
N GLY A 100 3.42 2.16 -2.70
CA GLY A 100 2.32 2.92 -2.11
C GLY A 100 1.61 2.12 -1.01
N THR A 101 0.45 2.59 -0.55
CA THR A 101 -0.39 1.84 0.39
C THR A 101 -1.78 1.51 -0.14
N HIS A 102 -2.21 0.28 0.15
CA HIS A 102 -3.62 -0.12 0.09
C HIS A 102 -4.24 -0.20 1.50
N PHE A 103 -3.67 0.58 2.42
CA PHE A 103 -4.08 0.71 3.82
C PHE A 103 -4.06 -0.64 4.55
N ASN A 104 -5.02 -0.95 5.42
CA ASN A 104 -4.98 -2.16 6.24
C ASN A 104 -6.16 -3.08 5.90
N GLY A 105 -7.13 -3.21 6.81
CA GLY A 105 -8.08 -4.33 6.87
C GLY A 105 -9.14 -4.43 5.77
N HIS A 106 -9.08 -3.61 4.72
CA HIS A 106 -9.90 -3.71 3.50
C HIS A 106 -11.43 -3.84 3.72
N PHE A 107 -12.02 -3.00 4.58
CA PHE A 107 -13.45 -3.06 4.87
C PHE A 107 -14.30 -2.28 3.85
N CYS A 108 -15.17 -2.96 3.11
CA CYS A 108 -16.01 -2.33 2.10
C CYS A 108 -17.48 -2.21 2.52
N GLY A 109 -18.21 -1.33 1.85
CA GLY A 109 -19.67 -1.22 1.98
C GLY A 109 -20.16 -0.26 3.06
N PRO A 110 -21.48 -0.04 3.13
CA PRO A 110 -22.08 1.01 3.93
C PRO A 110 -22.03 0.75 5.44
N ASP A 111 -21.86 -0.51 5.85
CA ASP A 111 -21.90 -0.93 7.26
C ASP A 111 -20.52 -0.85 7.90
N GLY A 112 -20.01 0.37 8.02
CA GLY A 112 -18.73 0.66 8.67
C GLY A 112 -17.50 0.48 7.78
N GLY A 113 -17.67 0.23 6.48
CA GLY A 113 -16.58 0.20 5.52
C GLY A 113 -15.89 1.57 5.34
N VAL A 114 -14.77 1.56 4.61
CA VAL A 114 -13.87 2.71 4.42
C VAL A 114 -14.58 3.93 3.82
N GLY A 115 -15.68 3.71 3.08
CA GLY A 115 -16.58 4.76 2.60
C GLY A 115 -17.19 5.63 3.69
N THR A 116 -17.27 5.14 4.92
CA THR A 116 -17.97 5.80 6.04
C THR A 116 -17.03 6.45 7.07
N TRP A 117 -15.72 6.33 6.87
CA TRP A 117 -14.73 6.76 7.84
C TRP A 117 -14.54 8.28 7.84
N SER A 118 -14.34 8.85 9.02
CA SER A 118 -13.98 10.25 9.19
C SER A 118 -12.52 10.50 8.78
N VAL A 119 -12.15 11.78 8.60
CA VAL A 119 -10.76 12.17 8.30
C VAL A 119 -9.80 11.67 9.38
N ASP A 120 -10.16 11.75 10.67
CA ASP A 120 -9.27 11.30 11.75
C ASP A 120 -9.17 9.77 11.83
N GLN A 121 -10.23 9.05 11.44
CA GLN A 121 -10.17 7.59 11.27
C GLN A 121 -9.21 7.21 10.14
N TRP A 122 -9.24 7.93 9.01
CA TRP A 122 -8.25 7.75 7.94
C TRP A 122 -6.81 8.09 8.37
N LYS A 123 -6.61 9.13 9.18
CA LYS A 123 -5.28 9.42 9.74
C LYS A 123 -4.77 8.28 10.62
N SER A 124 -5.65 7.71 11.46
CA SER A 124 -5.33 6.53 12.26
C SER A 124 -4.92 5.35 11.36
N GLU A 125 -5.70 5.07 10.32
CA GLU A 125 -5.41 3.99 9.36
C GLU A 125 -4.03 4.16 8.69
N ILE A 126 -3.73 5.37 8.19
CA ILE A 126 -2.43 5.67 7.57
C ILE A 126 -1.29 5.48 8.56
N ASN A 127 -1.45 5.93 9.81
CA ASN A 127 -0.44 5.76 10.85
C ASN A 127 -0.20 4.29 11.19
N GLN A 128 -1.26 3.48 11.26
CA GLN A 128 -1.15 2.05 11.50
C GLN A 128 -0.45 1.34 10.34
N ALA A 129 -0.79 1.67 9.08
CA ALA A 129 -0.11 1.13 7.90
C ALA A 129 1.40 1.44 7.91
N LYS A 130 1.77 2.70 8.21
CA LYS A 130 3.17 3.10 8.38
C LYS A 130 3.85 2.32 9.52
N THR A 131 3.16 2.12 10.63
CA THR A 131 3.70 1.43 11.80
C THR A 131 4.00 -0.03 11.48
N PHE A 132 3.10 -0.75 10.78
CA PHE A 132 3.36 -2.15 10.41
C PHE A 132 4.55 -2.28 9.46
N VAL A 133 4.68 -1.40 8.47
CA VAL A 133 5.85 -1.39 7.55
C VAL A 133 7.15 -1.02 8.26
N LYS A 134 7.11 -0.23 9.33
CA LYS A 134 8.31 0.13 10.10
C LYS A 134 8.66 -0.89 11.19
N SER A 135 7.68 -1.64 11.67
CA SER A 135 7.82 -2.50 12.85
C SER A 135 7.69 -4.00 12.57
N TRP A 136 7.53 -4.45 11.32
CA TRP A 136 7.42 -5.87 10.95
C TRP A 136 8.48 -6.75 11.62
N LYS A 137 9.73 -6.30 11.64
CA LYS A 137 10.87 -7.00 12.24
C LYS A 137 10.76 -7.14 13.78
N ALA A 138 10.10 -6.20 14.43
CA ALA A 138 9.83 -6.26 15.87
C ALA A 138 8.57 -7.09 16.19
N ASN A 139 7.61 -7.09 15.27
CA ASN A 139 6.36 -7.84 15.41
C ASN A 139 6.59 -9.36 15.26
N ASP A 140 7.60 -9.76 14.48
CA ASP A 140 7.97 -11.15 14.26
C ASP A 140 9.43 -11.44 14.74
N PRO A 141 9.61 -12.13 15.88
CA PRO A 141 10.93 -12.48 16.41
C PRO A 141 11.81 -13.31 15.47
N ASP A 142 11.22 -14.13 14.59
CA ASP A 142 11.96 -15.01 13.68
C ASP A 142 12.53 -14.25 12.48
N LEU A 143 12.11 -13.00 12.31
CA LEU A 143 12.61 -12.09 11.28
C LEU A 143 13.67 -11.12 11.79
N LYS A 144 14.09 -11.21 13.06
CA LYS A 144 15.13 -10.33 13.65
C LYS A 144 16.48 -10.38 12.91
N GLY A 145 16.77 -11.44 12.17
CA GLY A 145 17.97 -11.56 11.35
C GLY A 145 17.92 -10.83 10.00
N GLU A 146 16.72 -10.51 9.50
CA GLU A 146 16.52 -9.94 8.16
C GLU A 146 17.03 -8.50 8.08
N GLN A 147 17.49 -8.08 6.90
CA GLN A 147 17.89 -6.68 6.69
C GLN A 147 16.66 -5.75 6.78
N PRO A 148 16.80 -4.50 7.23
CA PRO A 148 15.73 -3.51 7.11
C PRO A 148 15.41 -3.24 5.62
N LEU A 149 14.20 -2.75 5.34
CA LEU A 149 13.85 -2.29 4.00
C LEU A 149 14.79 -1.13 3.59
N PRO A 150 15.18 -1.04 2.30
CA PRO A 150 16.20 -0.08 1.84
C PRO A 150 15.67 1.36 1.72
N PHE A 151 14.52 1.66 2.32
CA PHE A 151 13.84 2.93 2.20
C PHE A 151 13.16 3.40 3.49
N ASP A 152 12.94 4.71 3.56
CA ASP A 152 12.25 5.37 4.66
C ASP A 152 10.77 5.56 4.32
N PHE A 153 9.91 4.72 4.88
CA PHE A 153 8.49 4.73 4.55
C PHE A 153 7.76 6.01 5.02
N ASP A 154 8.34 6.83 5.89
CA ASP A 154 7.78 8.15 6.19
C ASP A 154 7.96 9.14 5.03
N LYS A 155 8.92 8.89 4.13
CA LYS A 155 9.22 9.71 2.95
C LYS A 155 8.71 9.09 1.67
N GLU A 156 8.86 7.78 1.51
CA GLU A 156 8.47 7.08 0.29
C GLU A 156 6.97 6.82 0.19
N LEU A 157 6.24 6.75 1.31
CA LEU A 157 4.79 6.60 1.26
C LEU A 157 4.13 7.94 0.86
N ILE A 158 4.02 8.14 -0.45
CA ILE A 158 3.49 9.37 -1.06
C ILE A 158 2.15 9.19 -1.76
N GLY A 159 1.59 7.97 -1.78
CA GLY A 159 0.31 7.72 -2.41
C GLY A 159 -0.34 6.41 -1.99
N GLY A 160 -1.61 6.29 -2.34
CA GLY A 160 -2.39 5.11 -2.02
C GLY A 160 -3.66 5.00 -2.84
N ARG A 161 -4.33 3.86 -2.66
CA ARG A 161 -5.64 3.57 -3.24
C ARG A 161 -6.52 2.96 -2.15
N THR A 162 -7.71 3.50 -1.96
CA THR A 162 -8.63 3.04 -0.91
C THR A 162 -9.23 1.68 -1.28
N PRO A 163 -9.46 0.79 -0.29
CA PRO A 163 -10.20 -0.44 -0.50
C PRO A 163 -11.54 -0.19 -1.19
N CYS A 164 -11.86 -1.02 -2.18
CA CYS A 164 -13.09 -0.92 -2.98
C CYS A 164 -13.34 0.45 -3.63
N LEU A 165 -12.32 1.33 -3.72
CA LEU A 165 -12.41 2.68 -4.28
C LEU A 165 -13.40 3.59 -3.52
N GLU A 166 -13.66 3.28 -2.25
CA GLU A 166 -14.61 3.99 -1.41
C GLU A 166 -13.92 5.06 -0.54
N GLY A 167 -14.68 6.04 -0.04
CA GLY A 167 -14.20 6.96 1.02
C GLY A 167 -13.19 8.01 0.59
N GLN A 168 -12.94 8.14 -0.72
CA GLN A 168 -11.91 9.00 -1.32
C GLN A 168 -11.87 10.41 -0.71
N ARG A 169 -13.01 11.08 -0.55
CA ARG A 169 -13.05 12.48 -0.08
C ARG A 169 -12.36 12.68 1.28
N ASN A 170 -12.66 11.82 2.25
CA ASN A 170 -12.07 11.92 3.58
C ASN A 170 -10.65 11.34 3.60
N ALA A 171 -10.39 10.28 2.82
CA ALA A 171 -9.06 9.71 2.65
C ALA A 171 -8.07 10.75 2.10
N VAL A 172 -8.42 11.45 1.02
CA VAL A 172 -7.61 12.51 0.41
C VAL A 172 -7.38 13.66 1.38
N ALA A 173 -8.39 14.06 2.15
CA ALA A 173 -8.23 15.11 3.15
C ALA A 173 -7.23 14.71 4.25
N ALA A 174 -7.29 13.47 4.72
CA ALA A 174 -6.32 12.93 5.69
C ALA A 174 -4.93 12.81 5.07
N ALA A 175 -4.81 12.15 3.92
CA ALA A 175 -3.57 11.88 3.21
C ALA A 175 -2.81 13.16 2.86
N ARG A 176 -3.50 14.20 2.37
CA ARG A 176 -2.90 15.52 2.09
C ARG A 176 -2.32 16.15 3.34
N ALA A 177 -3.01 16.07 4.48
CA ALA A 177 -2.51 16.59 5.75
C ALA A 177 -1.30 15.78 6.28
N MET A 178 -1.10 14.56 5.79
CA MET A 178 -0.02 13.65 6.19
C MET A 178 1.10 13.53 5.14
N GLY A 179 1.11 14.42 4.14
CA GLY A 179 2.21 14.55 3.18
C GLY A 179 2.09 13.70 1.91
N PHE A 180 0.97 13.02 1.68
CA PHE A 180 0.76 12.28 0.43
C PHE A 180 0.65 13.24 -0.75
N ARG A 181 1.20 12.82 -1.88
CA ARG A 181 1.21 13.54 -3.15
C ARG A 181 0.02 13.21 -4.03
N TYR A 182 -0.55 12.00 -3.92
CA TYR A 182 -1.67 11.57 -4.74
C TYR A 182 -2.57 10.53 -4.04
N ASP A 183 -3.76 10.34 -4.61
CA ASP A 183 -4.70 9.26 -4.37
C ASP A 183 -5.07 8.65 -5.74
N SER A 184 -5.22 7.33 -5.81
CA SER A 184 -5.57 6.60 -7.04
C SER A 184 -6.92 5.89 -6.94
N SER A 185 -7.85 6.44 -6.16
CA SER A 185 -9.15 5.81 -5.84
C SER A 185 -10.31 6.36 -6.67
N GLY A 186 -10.06 7.35 -7.54
CA GLY A 186 -11.08 7.96 -8.39
C GLY A 186 -11.46 7.07 -9.56
N VAL A 187 -12.76 6.85 -9.77
CA VAL A 187 -13.31 5.97 -10.83
C VAL A 187 -13.88 6.71 -12.05
N ASP A 188 -13.98 8.04 -11.98
CA ASP A 188 -14.54 8.88 -13.06
C ASP A 188 -13.47 9.40 -14.02
N ASN A 189 -13.83 10.32 -14.92
CA ASN A 189 -12.94 10.97 -15.88
C ASN A 189 -11.64 11.45 -15.22
N GLN A 190 -10.58 10.66 -15.37
CA GLN A 190 -9.22 11.02 -15.01
C GLN A 190 -8.56 11.92 -16.08
N VAL A 191 -9.39 12.63 -16.88
CA VAL A 191 -9.07 13.59 -17.94
C VAL A 191 -10.02 14.77 -17.92
#